data_AF-A0A973MR12-F1
#
_entry.id   AF-A0A973MR12-F1
#
_cell.length_a   1.000
_cell.length_b   1.000
_cell.length_c   1.000
_cell.angle_alpha   90.00
_cell.angle_beta   90.00
_cell.angle_gamma   90.00
#
_symmetry.space_group_name_H-M   'P 1'
#
loop_
_entity.id
_entity.type
_entity.pdbx_description
1 polymer ?
#
loop_
_entity_poly.entity_id
_entity_poly.type
_entity_poly.pdbx_seq_one_letter_code
_entity_poly.pdbx_strand_id
1 'polypeptide(L)'
;VSGSGLDTKLRRRSDLRWDLKLTEDRVRLSFHNKTVEFPLHVADEVRYVAASDGEPISPSSIPGTLDQPGRLVLIRTLLREGFLTLH
;
A
#
# COMPACT_ATOMS: atom_id res chain seq x y z
N VAL A 1 17.91 12.12 -0.87
CA VAL A 1 16.49 12.42 -0.54
C VAL A 1 16.10 11.63 0.70
N SER A 2 16.14 12.28 1.86
CA SER A 2 15.96 11.67 3.17
C SER A 2 14.55 11.95 3.64
N GLY A 3 13.66 10.96 3.56
CA GLY A 3 12.25 11.13 3.93
C GLY A 3 11.48 9.81 3.93
N SER A 4 11.98 8.80 4.66
CA SER A 4 11.30 7.51 4.81
C SER A 4 11.01 7.16 6.27
N GLY A 5 10.72 8.19 7.07
CA GLY A 5 10.20 8.03 8.44
C GLY A 5 8.71 7.72 8.42
N LEU A 6 8.20 7.17 9.53
CA LEU A 6 6.78 6.84 9.73
C LEU A 6 5.85 8.07 9.66
N ASP A 7 6.41 9.28 9.69
CA ASP A 7 5.68 10.55 9.67
C ASP A 7 5.46 11.12 8.26
N THR A 8 6.00 10.48 7.22
CA THR A 8 5.80 10.93 5.84
C THR A 8 4.35 10.71 5.44
N LYS A 9 3.61 11.79 5.16
CA LYS A 9 2.22 11.72 4.70
C LYS A 9 2.17 11.18 3.28
N LEU A 10 1.44 10.08 3.09
CA LEU A 10 1.29 9.41 1.81
C LEU A 10 -0.15 9.51 1.34
N ARG A 11 -0.33 9.56 0.02
CA ARG A 11 -1.66 9.50 -0.60
C ARG A 11 -1.64 8.52 -1.75
N ARG A 12 -2.77 7.84 -1.97
CA ARG A 12 -3.07 7.18 -3.23
C ARG A 12 -3.41 8.26 -4.27
N ARG A 13 -2.96 8.06 -5.50
CA ARG A 13 -3.37 8.90 -6.63
C ARG A 13 -4.86 8.71 -6.91
N SER A 14 -5.68 9.75 -6.77
CA SER A 14 -7.14 9.64 -6.87
C SER A 14 -7.64 9.17 -8.23
N ASP A 15 -6.96 9.57 -9.31
CA ASP A 15 -7.22 9.20 -10.71
C ASP A 15 -6.78 7.78 -11.09
N LEU A 16 -6.08 7.09 -10.18
CA LEU A 16 -5.53 5.76 -10.44
C LEU A 16 -6.61 4.68 -10.38
N ARG A 17 -6.89 4.06 -11.53
CA ARG A 17 -7.66 2.81 -11.59
C ARG A 17 -6.81 1.65 -11.06
N TRP A 18 -7.40 0.87 -10.18
CA TRP A 18 -6.78 -0.32 -9.61
C TRP A 18 -7.78 -1.46 -9.48
N ASP A 19 -7.25 -2.68 -9.40
CA ASP A 19 -7.99 -3.92 -9.12
C ASP A 19 -7.25 -4.71 -8.04
N LEU A 20 -8.00 -5.39 -7.18
CA LEU A 20 -7.44 -6.21 -6.11
C LEU A 20 -8.05 -7.61 -6.19
N LYS A 21 -7.19 -8.61 -6.43
CA LYS A 21 -7.60 -10.01 -6.47
C LYS A 21 -6.90 -10.79 -5.37
N LEU A 22 -7.65 -11.69 -4.74
CA LEU A 22 -7.11 -12.67 -3.79
C LEU A 22 -6.98 -14.02 -4.50
N THR A 23 -5.87 -14.71 -4.26
CA THR A 23 -5.66 -16.13 -4.60
C THR A 23 -5.51 -16.93 -3.31
N GLU A 24 -5.24 -18.24 -3.42
CA GLU A 24 -5.05 -19.11 -2.26
C GLU A 24 -3.90 -18.65 -1.34
N ASP A 25 -2.85 -18.05 -1.89
CA ASP A 25 -1.63 -17.69 -1.15
C ASP A 25 -1.19 -16.22 -1.32
N ARG A 26 -1.85 -15.44 -2.22
CA ARG A 26 -1.46 -14.06 -2.55
C ARG A 26 -2.61 -13.08 -2.56
N VAL A 27 -2.25 -11.81 -2.40
CA VAL A 27 -3.04 -10.65 -2.80
C VAL A 27 -2.34 -9.96 -3.97
N ARG A 28 -3.06 -9.74 -5.06
CA ARG A 28 -2.59 -9.11 -6.30
C ARG A 28 -3.22 -7.73 -6.44
N LEU A 29 -2.39 -6.70 -6.42
CA LEU A 29 -2.78 -5.32 -6.66
C LEU A 29 -2.35 -4.92 -8.07
N SER A 30 -3.32 -4.71 -8.96
CA SER A 30 -3.07 -4.32 -10.35
C SER A 30 -3.41 -2.85 -10.58
N PHE A 31 -2.50 -2.10 -11.19
CA PHE A 31 -2.65 -0.69 -11.53
C PHE A 31 -1.63 -0.32 -12.61
N HIS A 32 -1.88 0.71 -13.42
CA HIS A 32 -0.94 1.15 -14.48
C HIS A 32 -0.37 0.00 -15.35
N ASN A 33 -1.22 -0.96 -15.73
CA ASN A 33 -0.83 -2.12 -16.54
C ASN A 33 0.28 -3.01 -15.91
N LYS A 34 0.44 -2.94 -14.59
CA LYS A 34 1.32 -3.84 -13.82
C LYS A 34 0.58 -4.44 -12.64
N THR A 35 1.19 -5.47 -12.07
CA THR A 35 0.67 -6.19 -10.90
C THR A 35 1.78 -6.31 -9.86
N VAL A 36 1.45 -5.93 -8.62
CA VAL A 36 2.29 -6.13 -7.44
C VAL A 36 1.63 -7.21 -6.59
N GLU A 37 2.41 -8.20 -6.18
CA GLU A 37 1.90 -9.33 -5.39
C GLU A 37 2.48 -9.32 -3.98
N PHE A 38 1.63 -9.62 -3.00
CA PHE A 38 2.03 -9.81 -1.61
C PHE A 38 1.51 -11.15 -1.09
N PRO A 39 2.10 -11.70 -0.01
CA PRO A 39 1.51 -12.83 0.70
C PRO A 39 0.07 -12.54 1.16
N LEU A 40 -0.79 -13.55 1.18
CA LEU A 40 -2.21 -13.40 1.55
C LEU A 40 -2.42 -12.78 2.93
N HIS A 41 -1.54 -13.03 3.91
CA HIS A 41 -1.65 -12.47 5.25
C HIS A 41 -1.54 -10.93 5.31
N VAL A 42 -1.13 -10.28 4.21
CA VAL A 42 -1.02 -8.82 4.06
C VAL A 42 -2.26 -8.22 3.37
N ALA A 43 -3.28 -9.03 3.10
CA ALA A 43 -4.44 -8.62 2.31
C ALA A 43 -5.21 -7.45 2.92
N ASP A 44 -5.38 -7.41 4.24
CA ASP A 44 -6.12 -6.35 4.93
C ASP A 44 -5.39 -5.02 4.85
N GLU A 45 -4.07 -5.04 5.02
CA GLU A 45 -3.22 -3.87 4.90
C GLU A 45 -3.23 -3.31 3.47
N VAL A 46 -3.11 -4.19 2.45
CA VAL A 46 -3.15 -3.78 1.04
C VAL A 46 -4.54 -3.22 0.69
N ARG A 47 -5.62 -3.85 1.15
CA ARG A 47 -6.99 -3.40 0.92
C ARG A 47 -7.24 -2.03 1.54
N TYR A 48 -6.79 -1.82 2.77
CA TYR A 48 -6.91 -0.54 3.47
C TYR A 48 -6.19 0.58 2.69
N VAL A 49 -4.95 0.33 2.29
CA VAL A 49 -4.15 1.30 1.53
C VAL A 49 -4.79 1.59 0.17
N ALA A 50 -5.26 0.57 -0.54
CA ALA A 50 -5.90 0.74 -1.85
C ALA A 50 -7.24 1.49 -1.79
N ALA A 51 -8.00 1.27 -0.73
CA ALA A 51 -9.28 1.94 -0.49
C ALA A 51 -9.14 3.39 0.01
N SER A 52 -7.95 3.83 0.40
CA SER A 52 -7.72 5.23 0.78
C SER A 52 -7.91 6.13 -0.45
N ASP A 53 -9.01 6.88 -0.50
CA ASP A 53 -9.38 7.68 -1.68
C ASP A 53 -8.61 9.02 -1.73
N GLY A 54 -7.28 8.93 -1.69
CA GLY A 54 -6.41 10.10 -1.62
C GLY A 54 -6.30 10.71 -0.22
N GLU A 55 -6.95 10.14 0.80
CA GLU A 55 -6.77 10.54 2.20
C GLU A 55 -5.35 10.23 2.69
N PRO A 56 -4.77 11.06 3.60
CA PRO A 56 -3.45 10.80 4.16
C PRO A 56 -3.41 9.46 4.91
N ILE A 57 -2.44 8.62 4.54
CA ILE A 57 -2.20 7.32 5.21
C ILE A 57 -1.09 7.50 6.23
N SER A 58 -1.38 7.14 7.48
CA SER A 58 -0.35 6.89 8.50
C SER A 58 -0.02 5.40 8.54
N PRO A 59 1.26 4.97 8.40
CA PRO A 59 1.63 3.57 8.52
C PRO A 59 1.22 2.93 9.86
N SER A 60 1.17 3.72 10.95
CA SER A 60 0.75 3.23 12.27
C SER A 60 -0.75 2.92 12.37
N SER A 61 -1.57 3.51 11.49
CA SER A 61 -3.02 3.34 11.46
C SER A 61 -3.51 2.23 10.54
N ILE A 62 -2.60 1.59 9.79
CA ILE A 62 -2.96 0.48 8.88
C ILE A 62 -3.40 -0.72 9.75
N PRO A 63 -4.64 -1.21 9.58
CA PRO A 63 -5.15 -2.36 10.30
C PRO A 63 -4.52 -3.65 9.77
N GLY A 64 -4.49 -4.69 10.60
CA GLY A 64 -4.00 -6.01 10.22
C GLY A 64 -2.94 -6.55 11.17
N THR A 65 -2.19 -7.55 10.69
CA THR A 65 -1.23 -8.32 11.49
C THR A 65 0.21 -7.92 11.27
N LEU A 66 0.50 -7.10 10.25
CA LEU A 66 1.84 -6.59 10.03
C LEU A 66 2.31 -5.77 11.24
N ASP A 67 3.51 -6.10 11.70
CA ASP A 67 4.25 -5.30 12.65
C ASP A 67 4.72 -3.99 12.01
N GLN A 68 5.28 -3.10 12.83
CA GLN A 68 5.70 -1.79 12.38
C GLN A 68 6.75 -1.84 11.25
N PRO A 69 7.79 -2.70 11.30
CA PRO A 69 8.69 -2.94 10.15
C PRO A 69 7.96 -3.42 8.89
N GLY A 70 7.05 -4.38 9.00
CA GLY A 70 6.27 -4.93 7.89
C GLY A 70 5.43 -3.85 7.21
N ARG A 71 4.74 -3.00 7.98
CA ARG A 71 3.96 -1.88 7.44
C ARG A 71 4.84 -0.90 6.67
N LEU A 72 6.05 -0.62 7.17
CA LEU A 72 7.01 0.23 6.45
C LEU A 72 7.48 -0.40 5.14
N VAL A 73 7.71 -1.71 5.11
CA VAL A 73 8.08 -2.43 3.87
C VAL A 73 6.96 -2.38 2.85
N LEU A 74 5.71 -2.62 3.27
CA LEU A 74 4.52 -2.50 2.40
C LEU A 74 4.44 -1.11 1.77
N ILE A 75 4.48 -0.08 2.61
CA ILE A 75 4.37 1.31 2.20
C ILE A 75 5.51 1.71 1.24
N ARG A 76 6.76 1.36 1.55
CA ARG A 76 7.91 1.64 0.69
C ARG A 76 7.80 0.92 -0.65
N THR A 77 7.30 -0.31 -0.65
CA THR A 77 7.04 -1.06 -1.87
C THR A 77 6.01 -0.33 -2.73
N LEU A 78 4.86 0.04 -2.16
CA LEU A 78 3.81 0.73 -2.90
C LEU A 78 4.23 2.13 -3.38
N LEU A 79 5.08 2.84 -2.65
CA LEU A 79 5.71 4.09 -3.10
C LEU A 79 6.67 3.88 -4.27
N ARG A 80 7.58 2.90 -4.15
CA ARG A 80 8.53 2.56 -5.21
C ARG A 80 7.82 2.12 -6.48
N GLU A 81 6.73 1.36 -6.31
CA GLU A 81 5.88 0.95 -7.41
C GLU A 81 4.96 2.07 -7.92
N GLY A 82 4.94 3.24 -7.28
CA GLY A 82 4.15 4.39 -7.73
C GLY A 82 2.63 4.24 -7.55
N PHE A 83 2.19 3.30 -6.71
CA PHE A 83 0.81 3.23 -6.25
C PHE A 83 0.50 4.37 -5.27
N LEU A 84 1.46 4.64 -4.40
CA LEU A 84 1.45 5.76 -3.46
C LEU A 84 2.38 6.87 -3.95
N THR A 85 2.09 8.09 -3.55
CA THR A 85 2.96 9.25 -3.75
C THR A 85 3.19 9.99 -2.43
N LEU A 86 4.32 10.67 -2.34
CA LEU A 86 4.58 11.62 -1.26
C LEU A 86 3.64 12.82 -1.40
N HIS A 87 3.11 13.30 -0.29
CA HIS A 87 2.36 14.55 -0.24
C HIS A 87 3.25 15.73 0.13
#